data_AF-A0A3E1NJ27-F1
#
_entry.id   AF-A0A3E1NJ27-F1
#
_cell.length_a   1.000
_cell.length_b   1.000
_cell.length_c   1.000
_cell.angle_alpha   90.00
_cell.angle_beta   90.00
_cell.angle_gamma   90.00
#
_symmetry.space_group_name_H-M   'P 1'
#
loop_
_entity.id
_entity.type
_entity.pdbx_description
1 polymer ?
#
loop_
_entity_poly.entity_id
_entity_poly.type
_entity_poly.pdbx_seq_one_letter_code
_entity_poly.pdbx_strand_id
1 'polypeptide(L)'
;MKTQPLNTSDPLQFVWQYGEVQVVVMGGIRLEGLDRLKSTLKVQYKQQVIRTNIDLYNDIQVEKLARKMAVQCSLGTSFTVKLLEELTNELEAHRIKSLQQLEVKKEKKVLSKEDKQEAIAFLSQPNLLQRTNELIGSSGVIGEELNRLLMYLVFTSRKRQYPLHIISLAASGTGKSYLQEKVAALIPDEDKIEMTMLSENAFYYFGQQELRNKFAVD
;
A
#
# COMPACT_ATOMS: atom_id res chain seq x y z
N MET A 1 4.00 34.19 -2.30
CA MET A 1 5.15 33.68 -3.09
C MET A 1 4.61 32.73 -4.13
N LYS A 2 5.19 32.67 -5.34
CA LYS A 2 4.75 31.69 -6.35
C LYS A 2 5.26 30.31 -5.92
N THR A 3 4.36 29.45 -5.48
CA THR A 3 4.61 28.03 -5.26
C THR A 3 4.29 27.28 -6.54
N GLN A 4 5.14 26.34 -6.92
CA GLN A 4 4.77 25.38 -7.96
C GLN A 4 4.12 24.17 -7.29
N PRO A 5 3.15 23.51 -7.94
CA PRO A 5 2.56 22.29 -7.40
C PRO A 5 3.64 21.22 -7.24
N LEU A 6 3.48 20.35 -6.24
CA LEU A 6 4.34 19.19 -6.04
C LEU A 6 4.33 18.31 -7.31
N ASN A 7 5.49 18.15 -7.95
CA ASN A 7 5.65 17.26 -9.08
C ASN A 7 5.94 15.84 -8.60
N THR A 8 5.00 14.93 -8.81
CA THR A 8 5.10 13.51 -8.44
C THR A 8 5.12 12.58 -9.65
N SER A 9 5.53 13.08 -10.82
CA SER A 9 5.60 12.30 -12.06
C SER A 9 6.60 11.14 -11.99
N ASP A 10 7.68 11.31 -11.21
CA ASP A 10 8.63 10.26 -10.89
C ASP A 10 8.32 9.69 -9.49
N PRO A 11 7.91 8.41 -9.36
CA PRO A 11 7.63 7.80 -8.06
C PRO A 11 8.87 7.70 -7.16
N LEU A 12 10.08 7.77 -7.73
CA LEU A 12 11.33 7.74 -6.97
C LEU A 12 11.77 9.13 -6.50
N GLN A 13 11.21 10.20 -7.05
CA GLN A 13 11.60 11.57 -6.72
C GLN A 13 10.43 12.54 -6.87
N PHE A 14 9.98 13.11 -5.74
CA PHE A 14 9.04 14.23 -5.81
C PHE A 14 9.79 15.54 -5.76
N VAL A 15 9.46 16.47 -6.66
CA VAL A 15 10.15 17.76 -6.77
C VAL A 15 9.17 18.88 -6.49
N TRP A 16 9.52 19.77 -5.57
CA TRP A 16 8.72 20.91 -5.19
C TRP A 16 9.55 22.20 -5.19
N GLN A 17 8.98 23.28 -5.69
CA GLN A 17 9.64 24.57 -5.77
C GLN A 17 8.88 25.60 -4.94
N TYR A 18 9.55 26.14 -3.92
CA TYR A 18 9.05 27.18 -3.03
C TYR A 18 9.88 28.46 -3.17
N GLY A 19 9.44 29.35 -4.05
CA GLY A 19 10.25 30.51 -4.44
C GLY A 19 11.57 30.06 -5.07
N GLU A 20 12.70 30.43 -4.46
CA GLU A 20 14.05 30.05 -4.90
C GLU A 20 14.56 28.73 -4.29
N VAL A 21 13.81 28.12 -3.36
CA VAL A 21 14.20 26.87 -2.72
C VAL A 21 13.56 25.69 -3.47
N GLN A 22 14.40 24.75 -3.88
CA GLN A 22 13.95 23.46 -4.40
C GLN A 22 14.01 22.42 -3.30
N VAL A 23 12.94 21.66 -3.10
CA VAL A 23 12.91 20.50 -2.22
C VAL A 23 12.67 19.26 -3.07
N VAL A 24 13.54 18.26 -2.92
CA VAL A 24 13.38 16.95 -3.54
C VAL A 24 13.14 15.92 -2.45
N VAL A 25 12.01 15.22 -2.51
CA VAL A 25 11.68 14.09 -1.66
C VAL A 25 12.19 12.83 -2.33
N MET A 26 13.26 12.26 -1.81
CA MET A 26 13.92 11.09 -2.39
C MET A 26 13.25 9.80 -1.92
N GLY A 27 12.86 8.95 -2.87
CA GLY A 27 12.13 7.70 -2.61
C GLY A 27 10.64 7.89 -2.37
N GLY A 28 10.09 9.08 -2.68
CA GLY A 28 8.69 9.41 -2.45
C GLY A 28 8.31 9.41 -0.96
N ILE A 29 7.05 9.12 -0.67
CA ILE A 29 6.52 8.97 0.70
C ILE A 29 5.77 7.66 0.83
N ARG A 30 5.78 7.08 2.04
CA ARG A 30 4.91 5.95 2.35
C ARG A 30 3.45 6.42 2.36
N LEU A 31 2.57 5.67 1.72
CA LEU A 31 1.13 5.95 1.73
C LEU A 31 0.44 5.41 3.00
N GLU A 32 1.00 4.35 3.57
CA GLU A 32 0.54 3.70 4.80
C GLU A 32 1.16 4.32 6.06
N GLY A 33 0.51 4.12 7.22
CA GLY A 33 0.96 4.63 8.51
C GLY A 33 0.80 6.15 8.61
N LEU A 34 -0.44 6.60 8.73
CA LEU A 34 -0.85 8.01 8.72
C LEU A 34 -0.39 8.78 9.97
N ASP A 35 0.15 8.10 10.98
CA ASP A 35 0.72 8.69 12.19
C ASP A 35 2.13 9.28 11.97
N ARG A 36 2.73 9.06 10.80
CA ARG A 36 4.09 9.51 10.47
C ARG A 36 4.25 9.95 9.01
N LEU A 37 5.18 10.87 8.79
CA LEU A 37 5.56 11.34 7.44
C LEU A 37 7.09 11.33 7.30
N LYS A 38 7.65 10.12 7.35
CA LYS A 38 9.08 9.88 7.18
C LYS A 38 9.49 10.00 5.73
N SER A 39 10.50 10.83 5.46
CA SER A 39 11.05 11.05 4.14
C SER A 39 12.53 11.43 4.17
N THR A 40 13.19 11.27 3.03
CA THR A 40 14.54 11.77 2.80
C THR A 40 14.44 13.05 1.97
N LEU A 41 14.75 14.19 2.55
CA LEU A 41 14.68 15.48 1.87
C LEU A 41 16.06 15.91 1.39
N LYS A 42 16.12 16.37 0.14
CA LYS A 42 17.21 17.18 -0.41
C LYS A 42 16.68 18.60 -0.65
N VAL A 43 17.09 19.53 0.20
CA VAL A 43 16.78 20.97 0.07
C VAL A 43 17.94 21.66 -0.64
N GLN A 44 17.64 22.42 -1.68
CA GLN A 44 18.63 23.12 -2.50
C GLN A 44 18.25 24.60 -2.60
N TYR A 45 19.18 25.48 -2.25
CA TYR A 45 19.05 26.93 -2.38
C TYR A 45 20.37 27.50 -2.88
N LYS A 46 20.36 28.14 -4.06
CA LYS A 46 21.59 28.59 -4.75
C LYS A 46 22.60 27.43 -4.85
N GLN A 47 23.79 27.58 -4.27
CA GLN A 47 24.85 26.56 -4.25
C GLN A 47 24.79 25.65 -3.01
N GLN A 48 23.89 25.92 -2.06
CA GLN A 48 23.78 25.18 -0.81
C GLN A 48 22.83 23.99 -0.99
N VAL A 49 23.25 22.83 -0.47
CA VAL A 49 22.45 21.60 -0.50
C VAL A 49 22.44 20.95 0.88
N ILE A 50 21.24 20.73 1.41
CA ILE A 50 21.00 20.03 2.66
C ILE A 50 20.33 18.70 2.35
N ARG A 51 20.89 17.60 2.87
CA ARG A 51 20.25 16.28 2.83
C ARG A 51 19.95 15.83 4.25
N THR A 52 18.74 15.35 4.50
CA THR A 52 18.34 14.85 5.81
C THR A 52 17.25 13.80 5.70
N ASN A 53 17.29 12.81 6.59
CA ASN A 53 16.14 11.99 6.90
C ASN A 53 15.33 12.70 7.98
N ILE A 54 14.02 12.78 7.81
CA ILE A 54 13.13 13.49 8.73
C ILE A 54 11.76 12.83 8.79
N ASP A 55 11.14 12.85 9.97
CA ASP A 55 9.70 12.69 10.12
C ASP A 55 9.05 14.08 10.18
N LEU A 56 8.28 14.45 9.16
CA LEU A 56 7.68 15.78 9.05
C LEU A 56 6.58 16.04 10.08
N TYR A 57 6.11 15.01 10.80
CA TYR A 57 5.20 15.16 11.94
C TYR A 57 5.92 15.29 13.28
N ASN A 58 7.25 15.16 13.30
CA ASN A 58 8.05 15.34 14.50
C ASN A 58 8.53 16.80 14.59
N ASP A 59 7.91 17.58 15.48
CA ASP A 59 8.18 18.99 15.72
C ASP A 59 9.66 19.29 15.98
N ILE A 60 10.34 18.48 16.81
CA ILE A 60 11.76 18.65 17.15
C ILE A 60 12.64 18.51 15.90
N GLN A 61 12.35 17.52 15.04
CA GLN A 61 13.12 17.32 13.81
C GLN A 61 12.86 18.43 12.78
N VAL A 62 11.60 18.86 12.65
CA VAL A 62 11.20 19.97 11.76
C VAL A 62 11.88 21.27 12.20
N GLU A 63 11.87 21.59 13.49
CA GLU A 63 12.52 22.78 14.04
C GLU A 63 14.05 22.72 13.83
N LYS A 64 14.67 21.56 14.03
CA LYS A 64 16.10 21.35 13.78
C LYS A 64 16.46 21.57 12.30
N LEU A 65 15.62 21.09 11.38
CA LEU A 65 15.80 21.31 9.94
C LEU A 65 15.59 22.79 9.58
N ALA A 66 14.55 23.44 10.10
CA ALA A 66 14.27 24.85 9.86
C ALA A 66 15.43 25.75 10.30
N ARG A 67 16.02 25.47 11.47
CA ARG A 67 17.24 26.15 11.96
C ARG A 67 18.44 25.91 11.05
N LYS A 68 18.66 24.65 10.63
CA LYS A 68 19.76 24.31 9.72
C LYS A 68 19.63 25.03 8.37
N MET A 69 18.42 25.08 7.81
CA MET A 69 18.11 25.83 6.58
C MET A 69 18.34 27.32 6.78
N ALA A 70 17.88 27.90 7.89
CA ALA A 70 18.04 29.32 8.16
C ALA A 70 19.53 29.72 8.21
N VAL A 71 20.37 28.92 8.89
CA VAL A 71 21.81 29.19 9.00
C VAL A 71 22.54 28.90 7.68
N GLN A 72 22.42 27.69 7.12
CA GLN A 72 23.22 27.28 5.97
C GLN A 72 22.80 27.97 4.66
N CYS A 73 21.50 28.22 4.49
CA CYS A 73 20.99 28.88 3.30
C CYS A 73 20.82 30.40 3.50
N SER A 74 21.13 30.94 4.69
CA SER A 74 20.91 32.35 5.06
C SER A 74 19.47 32.81 4.80
N LEU A 75 18.52 31.93 5.13
CA LEU A 75 17.08 32.17 4.96
C LEU A 75 16.47 32.63 6.30
N GLY A 76 15.41 33.44 6.24
CA GLY A 76 14.69 33.85 7.44
C GLY A 76 13.98 32.65 8.11
N THR A 77 13.99 32.60 9.45
CA THR A 77 13.36 31.51 10.22
C THR A 77 11.86 31.39 9.93
N SER A 78 11.14 32.50 9.81
CA SER A 78 9.71 32.49 9.46
C SER A 78 9.46 31.89 8.08
N PHE A 79 10.36 32.16 7.12
CA PHE A 79 10.29 31.59 5.77
C PHE A 79 10.57 30.09 5.78
N THR A 80 11.58 29.61 6.52
CA THR A 80 11.91 28.18 6.53
C THR A 80 10.85 27.34 7.25
N VAL A 81 10.26 27.86 8.34
CA VAL A 81 9.13 27.21 9.02
C VAL A 81 7.93 27.10 8.10
N LYS A 82 7.54 28.21 7.45
CA LYS A 82 6.41 28.23 6.51
C LYS A 82 6.63 27.32 5.30
N LEU A 83 7.86 27.27 4.78
CA LEU A 83 8.23 26.37 3.69
C LEU A 83 8.01 24.90 4.08
N LEU A 84 8.45 24.50 5.27
CA LEU A 84 8.28 23.11 5.75
C LEU A 84 6.81 22.78 6.04
N GLU A 85 6.03 23.74 6.56
CA GLU A 85 4.58 23.60 6.74
C GLU A 85 3.87 23.37 5.40
N GLU A 86 4.16 24.21 4.40
CA GLU A 86 3.55 24.08 3.07
C GLU A 86 4.00 22.80 2.36
N LEU A 87 5.26 22.35 2.53
CA LEU A 87 5.73 21.07 2.03
C LEU A 87 4.93 19.90 2.63
N THR A 88 4.71 19.93 3.96
CA THR A 88 3.93 18.89 4.64
C THR A 88 2.51 18.82 4.08
N ASN A 89 1.85 19.96 3.90
CA ASN A 89 0.50 20.02 3.33
C ASN A 89 0.43 19.45 1.91
N GLU A 90 1.41 19.74 1.05
CA GLU A 90 1.48 19.20 -0.31
C GLU A 90 1.67 17.68 -0.32
N LEU A 91 2.51 17.16 0.58
CA LEU A 91 2.74 15.72 0.71
C LEU A 91 1.52 14.98 1.28
N GLU A 92 0.81 15.59 2.22
CA GLU A 92 -0.47 15.07 2.74
C GLU A 92 -1.55 15.04 1.66
N ALA A 93 -1.72 16.13 0.92
CA ALA A 93 -2.68 16.21 -0.17
C ALA A 93 -2.38 15.14 -1.24
N HIS A 94 -1.10 14.96 -1.59
CA HIS A 94 -0.68 13.88 -2.48
C HIS A 94 -1.01 12.50 -1.89
N ARG A 95 -0.67 12.25 -0.62
CA ARG A 95 -0.94 10.98 0.06
C ARG A 95 -2.43 10.62 0.03
N ILE A 96 -3.31 11.56 0.39
CA ILE A 96 -4.77 11.38 0.35
C ILE A 96 -5.23 11.07 -1.08
N LYS A 97 -4.79 11.85 -2.06
CA LYS A 97 -5.14 11.65 -3.47
C LYS A 97 -4.68 10.28 -3.98
N SER A 98 -3.47 9.85 -3.64
CA SER A 98 -2.95 8.54 -4.02
C SER A 98 -3.75 7.40 -3.38
N LEU A 99 -4.14 7.51 -2.11
CA LEU A 99 -4.99 6.52 -1.44
C LEU A 99 -6.37 6.42 -2.11
N GLN A 100 -7.01 7.56 -2.40
CA GLN A 100 -8.29 7.58 -3.13
C GLN A 100 -8.17 6.94 -4.53
N GLN A 101 -7.07 7.19 -5.24
CA GLN A 101 -6.83 6.57 -6.55
C GLN A 101 -6.60 5.04 -6.46
N LEU A 102 -6.00 4.56 -5.37
CA LEU A 102 -5.85 3.12 -5.11
C LEU A 102 -7.20 2.45 -4.84
N GLU A 103 -8.10 3.13 -4.12
CA GLU A 103 -9.48 2.65 -3.91
C GLU A 103 -10.27 2.59 -5.22
N VAL A 104 -10.19 3.65 -6.04
CA VAL A 104 -10.88 3.72 -7.34
C VAL A 104 -10.38 2.65 -8.32
N LYS A 105 -9.09 2.28 -8.28
CA LYS A 105 -8.56 1.22 -9.16
C LYS A 105 -9.06 -0.20 -8.83
N LYS A 106 -9.61 -0.43 -7.64
CA LYS A 106 -10.22 -1.72 -7.26
C LYS A 106 -11.69 -1.79 -7.71
N GLU A 107 -12.00 -1.36 -8.93
CA GLU A 107 -13.34 -1.55 -9.50
C GLU A 107 -13.67 -3.06 -9.55
N LYS A 108 -14.80 -3.42 -8.96
CA LYS A 108 -15.27 -4.81 -8.92
C LYS A 108 -15.46 -5.31 -10.34
N LYS A 109 -14.84 -6.44 -10.69
CA LYS A 109 -15.06 -7.05 -12.00
C LYS A 109 -16.54 -7.43 -12.13
N VAL A 110 -17.27 -6.73 -13.00
CA VAL A 110 -18.65 -7.11 -13.34
C VAL A 110 -18.59 -8.21 -14.39
N LEU A 111 -19.07 -9.41 -14.03
CA LEU A 111 -19.16 -10.54 -14.96
C LEU A 111 -20.18 -10.27 -16.06
N SER A 112 -19.85 -10.63 -17.30
CA SER A 112 -20.80 -10.66 -18.41
C SER A 112 -21.88 -11.74 -18.16
N LYS A 113 -22.95 -11.76 -18.97
CA LYS A 113 -23.97 -12.80 -18.85
C LYS A 113 -23.40 -14.17 -19.21
N GLU A 114 -22.55 -14.19 -20.22
CA GLU A 114 -21.86 -15.36 -20.75
C GLU A 114 -20.89 -15.94 -19.71
N ASP A 115 -20.02 -15.10 -19.12
CA ASP A 115 -19.08 -15.51 -18.06
C ASP A 115 -19.83 -16.09 -16.85
N LYS A 116 -20.96 -15.47 -16.50
CA LYS A 116 -21.78 -15.92 -15.37
C LYS A 116 -22.45 -17.27 -15.67
N GLN A 117 -22.91 -17.49 -16.89
CA GLN A 117 -23.48 -18.78 -17.29
C GLN A 117 -22.42 -19.89 -17.27
N GLU A 118 -21.24 -19.63 -17.81
CA GLU A 118 -20.12 -20.57 -17.79
C GLU A 118 -19.71 -20.91 -16.35
N ALA A 119 -19.56 -19.90 -15.49
CA ALA A 119 -19.23 -20.10 -14.08
C ALA A 119 -20.30 -20.95 -13.35
N ILE A 120 -21.59 -20.66 -13.55
CA ILE A 120 -22.68 -21.44 -12.93
C ILE A 120 -22.68 -22.88 -13.46
N ALA A 121 -22.46 -23.08 -14.76
CA ALA A 121 -22.39 -24.40 -15.36
C ALA A 121 -21.25 -25.22 -14.74
N PHE A 122 -20.06 -24.63 -14.56
CA PHE A 122 -18.94 -25.27 -13.87
C PHE A 122 -19.27 -25.60 -12.40
N LEU A 123 -19.81 -24.63 -11.65
CA LEU A 123 -20.16 -24.79 -10.23
C LEU A 123 -21.24 -25.84 -9.98
N SER A 124 -22.02 -26.21 -11.00
CA SER A 124 -23.08 -27.22 -10.92
C SER A 124 -22.60 -28.64 -11.24
N GLN A 125 -21.33 -28.83 -11.62
CA GLN A 125 -20.79 -30.14 -11.99
C GLN A 125 -20.57 -31.04 -10.76
N PRO A 126 -20.74 -32.37 -10.91
CA PRO A 126 -20.35 -33.32 -9.87
C PRO A 126 -18.84 -33.29 -9.64
N ASN A 127 -18.43 -33.69 -8.42
CA ASN A 127 -17.03 -33.72 -7.98
C ASN A 127 -16.34 -32.34 -8.08
N LEU A 128 -17.08 -31.27 -7.76
CA LEU A 128 -16.60 -29.89 -7.88
C LEU A 128 -15.27 -29.63 -7.17
N LEU A 129 -15.07 -30.19 -5.97
CA LEU A 129 -13.82 -30.02 -5.22
C LEU A 129 -12.62 -30.62 -5.95
N GLN A 130 -12.79 -31.80 -6.55
CA GLN A 130 -11.74 -32.45 -7.34
C GLN A 130 -11.43 -31.61 -8.59
N ARG A 131 -12.45 -31.21 -9.34
CA ARG A 131 -12.30 -30.38 -10.55
C ARG A 131 -11.61 -29.05 -10.25
N THR A 132 -12.02 -28.40 -9.15
CA THR A 132 -11.40 -27.16 -8.68
C THR A 132 -9.93 -27.40 -8.35
N ASN A 133 -9.64 -28.49 -7.65
CA ASN A 133 -8.26 -28.82 -7.30
C ASN A 133 -7.39 -29.09 -8.52
N GLU A 134 -7.90 -29.78 -9.53
CA GLU A 134 -7.23 -30.01 -10.81
C GLU A 134 -6.90 -28.68 -11.52
N LEU A 135 -7.85 -27.75 -11.58
CA LEU A 135 -7.64 -26.41 -12.16
C LEU A 135 -6.59 -25.59 -11.40
N ILE A 136 -6.57 -25.64 -10.07
CA ILE A 136 -5.52 -25.00 -9.25
C ILE A 136 -4.15 -25.60 -9.57
N GLY A 137 -4.08 -26.91 -9.81
CA GLY A 137 -2.86 -27.56 -10.29
C GLY A 137 -2.42 -27.03 -11.65
N SER A 138 -3.35 -26.96 -12.61
CA SER A 138 -3.10 -26.43 -13.96
C SER A 138 -2.70 -24.96 -13.98
N SER A 139 -3.04 -24.16 -12.97
CA SER A 139 -2.61 -22.76 -12.85
C SER A 139 -1.17 -22.58 -12.34
N GLY A 140 -0.43 -23.68 -12.10
CA GLY A 140 0.99 -23.65 -11.75
C GLY A 140 1.34 -23.96 -10.29
N VAL A 141 0.39 -24.51 -9.51
CA VAL A 141 0.63 -25.02 -8.15
C VAL A 141 0.74 -26.54 -8.21
N ILE A 142 1.90 -27.05 -8.65
CA ILE A 142 2.15 -28.49 -8.78
C ILE A 142 2.44 -29.10 -7.39
N GLY A 143 1.78 -30.20 -7.05
CA GLY A 143 1.88 -30.83 -5.73
C GLY A 143 1.02 -30.17 -4.66
N GLU A 144 1.25 -30.52 -3.39
CA GLU A 144 0.53 -29.96 -2.22
C GLU A 144 -1.01 -30.04 -2.36
N GLU A 145 -1.53 -31.09 -3.02
CA GLU A 145 -2.93 -31.15 -3.48
C GLU A 145 -3.96 -30.98 -2.37
N LEU A 146 -3.70 -31.56 -1.19
CA LEU A 146 -4.54 -31.40 -0.03
C LEU A 146 -4.46 -29.96 0.51
N ASN A 147 -3.24 -29.44 0.65
CA ASN A 147 -2.97 -28.15 1.26
C ASN A 147 -3.49 -27.00 0.38
N ARG A 148 -3.31 -27.06 -0.94
CA ARG A 148 -3.79 -26.02 -1.87
C ARG A 148 -5.32 -25.95 -1.89
N LEU A 149 -6.02 -27.10 -1.86
CA LEU A 149 -7.47 -27.14 -1.81
C LEU A 149 -8.01 -26.65 -0.46
N LEU A 150 -7.40 -27.10 0.65
CA LEU A 150 -7.76 -26.64 1.99
C LEU A 150 -7.61 -25.12 2.11
N MET A 151 -6.49 -24.60 1.64
CA MET A 151 -6.18 -23.17 1.65
C MET A 151 -7.19 -22.37 0.80
N TYR A 152 -7.53 -22.85 -0.39
CA TYR A 152 -8.57 -22.24 -1.23
C TYR A 152 -9.94 -22.19 -0.53
N LEU A 153 -10.34 -23.27 0.15
CA LEU A 153 -11.59 -23.31 0.92
C LEU A 153 -11.58 -22.33 2.09
N VAL A 154 -10.46 -22.23 2.81
CA VAL A 154 -10.29 -21.24 3.88
C VAL A 154 -10.37 -19.82 3.32
N PHE A 155 -9.70 -19.51 2.20
CA PHE A 155 -9.70 -18.16 1.63
C PHE A 155 -11.08 -17.76 1.07
N THR A 156 -11.85 -18.71 0.55
CA THR A 156 -13.22 -18.48 0.08
C THR A 156 -14.25 -18.42 1.20
N SER A 157 -13.95 -19.02 2.38
CA SER A 157 -14.81 -18.92 3.57
C SER A 157 -15.02 -17.47 4.05
N ARG A 158 -14.19 -16.51 3.60
CA ARG A 158 -14.37 -15.07 3.87
C ARG A 158 -15.77 -14.54 3.55
N LYS A 159 -16.51 -15.18 2.63
CA LYS A 159 -17.88 -14.81 2.24
C LYS A 159 -18.96 -15.46 3.12
N ARG A 160 -18.59 -16.30 4.09
CA ARG A 160 -19.49 -16.96 5.04
C ARG A 160 -19.68 -16.11 6.30
N GLN A 161 -20.70 -16.42 7.10
CA GLN A 161 -20.92 -15.77 8.39
C GLN A 161 -19.77 -15.99 9.37
N TYR A 162 -19.18 -17.18 9.35
CA TYR A 162 -18.06 -17.58 10.20
C TYR A 162 -16.89 -17.96 9.29
N PRO A 163 -15.99 -17.01 8.98
CA PRO A 163 -14.81 -17.29 8.17
C PRO A 163 -13.85 -18.21 8.94
N LEU A 164 -13.10 -19.01 8.20
CA LEU A 164 -12.07 -19.89 8.72
C LEU A 164 -10.71 -19.20 8.66
N HIS A 165 -9.79 -19.65 9.52
CA HIS A 165 -8.41 -19.19 9.56
C HIS A 165 -7.46 -20.37 9.33
N ILE A 166 -6.33 -20.12 8.68
CA ILE A 166 -5.28 -21.13 8.44
C ILE A 166 -3.93 -20.56 8.87
N ILE A 167 -3.14 -21.40 9.53
CA ILE A 167 -1.74 -21.10 9.86
C ILE A 167 -0.88 -22.12 9.14
N SER A 168 -0.05 -21.64 8.23
CA SER A 168 0.91 -22.49 7.52
C SER A 168 2.22 -22.54 8.31
N LEU A 169 2.67 -23.74 8.68
CA LEU A 169 3.94 -23.99 9.36
C LEU A 169 4.82 -24.82 8.43
N ALA A 170 6.00 -24.31 8.08
CA ALA A 170 6.94 -25.00 7.21
C ALA A 170 8.38 -24.59 7.52
N ALA A 171 9.33 -25.48 7.26
CA ALA A 171 10.76 -25.16 7.39
C ALA A 171 11.17 -24.10 6.36
N SER A 172 12.20 -23.32 6.67
CA SER A 172 12.71 -22.28 5.75
C SER A 172 13.10 -22.87 4.39
N GLY A 173 12.77 -22.17 3.30
CA GLY A 173 13.15 -22.56 1.93
C GLY A 173 12.27 -23.63 1.26
N THR A 174 11.19 -24.09 1.90
CA THR A 174 10.33 -25.18 1.38
C THR A 174 9.18 -24.74 0.47
N GLY A 175 9.15 -23.48 0.02
CA GLY A 175 8.11 -22.98 -0.88
C GLY A 175 6.77 -22.61 -0.22
N LYS A 176 6.76 -22.43 1.11
CA LYS A 176 5.55 -22.01 1.87
C LYS A 176 4.89 -20.75 1.30
N SER A 177 5.67 -19.69 1.10
CA SER A 177 5.17 -18.42 0.55
C SER A 177 4.65 -18.60 -0.87
N TYR A 178 5.29 -19.46 -1.67
CA TYR A 178 4.86 -19.73 -3.04
C TYR A 178 3.46 -20.33 -3.10
N LEU A 179 3.16 -21.34 -2.27
CA LEU A 179 1.81 -21.93 -2.21
C LEU A 179 0.78 -20.88 -1.79
N GLN A 180 1.09 -20.11 -0.74
CA GLN A 180 0.21 -19.06 -0.22
C GLN A 180 -0.06 -17.97 -1.27
N GLU A 181 0.98 -17.45 -1.92
CA GLU A 181 0.88 -16.42 -2.97
C GLU A 181 0.07 -16.91 -4.17
N LYS A 182 0.31 -18.14 -4.63
CA LYS A 182 -0.40 -18.68 -5.80
C LYS A 182 -1.87 -18.96 -5.54
N VAL A 183 -2.20 -19.50 -4.36
CA VAL A 183 -3.61 -19.71 -3.98
C VAL A 183 -4.29 -18.36 -3.70
N ALA A 184 -3.57 -17.40 -3.10
CA ALA A 184 -4.08 -16.03 -2.89
C ALA A 184 -4.39 -15.33 -4.22
N ALA A 185 -3.61 -15.57 -5.28
CA ALA A 185 -3.85 -15.01 -6.60
C ALA A 185 -5.21 -15.42 -7.22
N LEU A 186 -5.84 -16.49 -6.73
CA LEU A 186 -7.18 -16.93 -7.14
C LEU A 186 -8.31 -16.08 -6.51
N ILE A 187 -7.98 -15.23 -5.53
CA ILE A 187 -8.92 -14.31 -4.90
C ILE A 187 -8.96 -13.01 -5.71
N PRO A 188 -10.16 -12.46 -6.02
CA PRO A 188 -10.28 -11.19 -6.73
C PRO A 188 -9.47 -10.07 -6.06
N ASP A 189 -8.79 -9.24 -6.84
CA ASP A 189 -7.91 -8.17 -6.35
C ASP A 189 -8.64 -7.16 -5.48
N GLU A 190 -9.91 -6.89 -5.79
CA GLU A 190 -10.76 -6.02 -4.99
C GLU A 190 -11.02 -6.57 -3.59
N ASP A 191 -10.94 -7.89 -3.40
CA ASP A 191 -11.18 -8.57 -2.13
C ASP A 191 -9.89 -8.86 -1.34
N LYS A 192 -8.72 -8.64 -1.94
CA LYS A 192 -7.43 -8.81 -1.28
C LYS A 192 -7.00 -7.54 -0.55
N ILE A 193 -6.53 -7.73 0.68
CA ILE A 193 -5.80 -6.72 1.43
C ILE A 193 -4.44 -7.31 1.80
N GLU A 194 -3.40 -6.75 1.22
CA GLU A 194 -2.02 -7.07 1.59
C GLU A 194 -1.70 -6.25 2.85
N MET A 195 -1.49 -6.91 3.98
CA MET A 195 -1.19 -6.26 5.25
C MET A 195 0.15 -6.79 5.77
N THR A 196 1.24 -6.24 5.24
CA THR A 196 2.60 -6.67 5.62
C THR A 196 3.03 -6.25 7.03
N MET A 197 2.26 -5.38 7.70
CA MET A 197 2.43 -5.06 9.12
C MET A 197 1.10 -4.75 9.80
N LEU A 198 0.56 -5.73 10.52
CA LEU A 198 -0.51 -5.51 11.49
C LEU A 198 0.07 -4.87 12.75
N SER A 199 0.00 -3.54 12.84
CA SER A 199 0.10 -2.84 14.13
C SER A 199 -1.29 -2.59 14.69
N GLU A 200 -1.48 -2.62 16.01
CA GLU A 200 -2.78 -2.35 16.66
C GLU A 200 -3.39 -1.02 16.18
N ASN A 201 -2.53 -0.02 15.88
CA ASN A 201 -2.95 1.29 15.39
C ASN A 201 -3.51 1.24 13.96
N ALA A 202 -3.14 0.26 13.13
CA ALA A 202 -3.65 0.12 11.76
C ALA A 202 -5.14 -0.23 11.73
N PHE A 203 -5.64 -0.94 12.76
CA PHE A 203 -7.05 -1.31 12.85
C PHE A 203 -7.98 -0.12 13.10
N TYR A 204 -7.48 0.95 13.71
CA TYR A 204 -8.27 2.14 14.02
C TYR A 204 -8.71 2.90 12.77
N TYR A 205 -7.98 2.73 11.66
CA TYR A 205 -8.22 3.44 10.41
C TYR A 205 -9.08 2.67 9.41
N PHE A 206 -9.41 1.38 9.67
CA PHE A 206 -10.40 0.68 8.87
C PHE A 206 -11.81 1.12 9.25
N GLY A 207 -12.61 1.50 8.26
CA GLY A 207 -14.04 1.71 8.44
C GLY A 207 -14.71 0.44 9.02
N GLN A 208 -15.80 0.60 9.78
CA GLN A 208 -16.44 -0.49 10.53
C GLN A 208 -16.79 -1.75 9.71
N GLN A 209 -16.86 -1.66 8.37
CA GLN A 209 -17.14 -2.79 7.48
C GLN A 209 -16.06 -3.05 6.42
N GLU A 210 -14.94 -2.33 6.47
CA GLU A 210 -13.96 -2.32 5.38
C GLU A 210 -13.24 -3.66 5.24
N LEU A 211 -13.06 -4.38 6.35
CA LEU A 211 -12.48 -5.73 6.38
C LEU A 211 -13.50 -6.84 6.11
N ARG A 212 -14.79 -6.52 6.02
CA ARG A 212 -15.83 -7.55 5.85
C ARG A 212 -15.69 -8.20 4.49
N ASN A 213 -15.62 -9.54 4.48
CA ASN A 213 -15.44 -10.36 3.28
C ASN A 213 -14.11 -10.15 2.54
N LYS A 214 -13.11 -9.55 3.20
CA LYS A 214 -11.76 -9.36 2.66
C LYS A 214 -10.85 -10.50 3.07
N PHE A 215 -9.86 -10.76 2.23
CA PHE A 215 -8.80 -11.72 2.49
C PHE A 215 -7.53 -10.95 2.84
N ALA A 216 -7.07 -11.08 4.09
CA ALA A 216 -5.84 -10.48 4.57
C ALA A 216 -4.71 -11.50 4.52
N VAL A 217 -3.58 -11.11 3.94
CA VAL A 217 -2.35 -11.90 3.85
C VAL A 217 -1.20 -11.12 4.46
N ASP A 218 -0.43 -11.82 5.29
CA ASP A 218 0.90 -11.42 5.79
C ASP A 218 1.98 -12.06 4.91
#